data_AF-T0XXN3-F1
#
_entry.id   AF-T0XXN3-F1
#
_cell.length_a   1.000
_cell.length_b   1.000
_cell.length_c   1.000
_cell.angle_alpha   90.00
_cell.angle_beta   90.00
_cell.angle_gamma   90.00
#
_symmetry.space_group_name_H-M   'P 1'
#
loop_
_entity.id
_entity.type
_entity.pdbx_description
1 polymer ?
#
loop_
_entity_poly.entity_id
_entity_poly.type
_entity_poly.pdbx_seq_one_letter_code
_entity_poly.pdbx_strand_id
1 'polypeptide(L)'
;MDAVGDFVVTWQSFGQVLAGYYDIYAQRYSSSGAALGSEFLVNPVTLNTQLGSTGGSFVDESVAMDATGDFVVGWQEYGKNTTGTYYSGIGAQRYQGRLWPVRMRR
;
A
#
# COMPACT_ATOMS: atom_id res chain seq x y z
N MET A 1 10.00 12.39 3.13
CA MET A 1 10.91 12.83 2.06
C MET A 1 12.31 12.47 2.50
N ASP A 2 13.13 11.97 1.60
CA ASP A 2 14.50 11.55 1.91
C ASP A 2 15.49 12.73 1.91
N ALA A 3 16.78 12.46 2.12
CA ALA A 3 17.81 13.49 2.20
C ALA A 3 18.05 14.27 0.89
N VAL A 4 17.64 13.73 -0.26
CA VAL A 4 17.81 14.38 -1.57
C VAL A 4 16.50 15.01 -2.10
N GLY A 5 15.43 14.91 -1.32
CA GLY A 5 14.14 15.50 -1.62
C GLY A 5 13.18 14.55 -2.34
N ASP A 6 13.53 13.27 -2.52
CA ASP A 6 12.63 12.30 -3.12
C ASP A 6 11.52 11.96 -2.11
N PHE A 7 10.32 11.72 -2.64
CA PHE A 7 9.14 11.51 -1.82
C PHE A 7 8.25 10.40 -2.37
N VAL A 8 7.32 9.96 -1.52
CA VAL A 8 6.29 8.98 -1.87
C VAL A 8 4.93 9.61 -1.59
N VAL A 9 3.99 9.34 -2.47
CA VAL A 9 2.57 9.68 -2.29
C VAL A 9 1.79 8.38 -2.18
N THR A 10 0.85 8.34 -1.25
CA THR A 10 -0.08 7.22 -1.06
C THR A 10 -1.51 7.70 -1.25
N TRP A 11 -2.38 6.86 -1.78
CA TRP A 11 -3.79 7.16 -1.97
C TRP A 11 -4.66 5.90 -1.98
N GLN A 12 -5.95 6.09 -1.75
CA GLN A 12 -6.97 5.06 -1.91
C GLN A 12 -7.45 4.98 -3.36
N SER A 13 -7.58 3.77 -3.89
CA SER A 13 -8.14 3.48 -5.20
C SER A 13 -9.35 2.55 -5.06
N PHE A 14 -10.47 2.92 -5.67
CA PHE A 14 -11.72 2.15 -5.54
C PHE A 14 -11.90 1.20 -6.73
N GLY A 15 -12.04 -0.10 -6.45
CA GLY A 15 -12.44 -1.09 -7.45
C GLY A 15 -11.36 -1.45 -8.47
N GLN A 16 -10.09 -1.09 -8.22
CA GLN A 16 -8.99 -1.37 -9.15
C GLN A 16 -8.54 -2.84 -9.08
N VAL A 17 -8.49 -3.44 -7.89
CA VAL A 17 -8.24 -4.88 -7.72
C VAL A 17 -9.54 -5.66 -7.59
N LEU A 18 -10.39 -5.25 -6.64
CA LEU A 18 -11.68 -5.90 -6.38
C LEU A 18 -12.82 -4.88 -6.38
N ALA A 19 -13.79 -5.06 -7.27
CA ALA A 19 -14.94 -4.18 -7.37
C ALA A 19 -15.67 -4.05 -6.02
N GLY A 20 -15.95 -2.80 -5.62
CA GLY A 20 -16.64 -2.49 -4.37
C GLY A 20 -15.74 -2.28 -3.15
N TYR A 21 -14.42 -2.36 -3.30
CA TYR A 21 -13.47 -2.17 -2.20
C TYR A 21 -12.40 -1.14 -2.54
N TYR A 22 -11.86 -0.51 -1.50
CA TYR A 22 -10.71 0.38 -1.60
C TYR A 22 -9.41 -0.38 -1.39
N ASP A 23 -8.42 -0.08 -2.21
CA ASP A 23 -7.04 -0.51 -2.10
C ASP A 23 -6.15 0.71 -1.87
N ILE A 24 -4.96 0.50 -1.32
CA ILE A 24 -3.97 1.57 -1.13
C ILE A 24 -2.89 1.40 -2.18
N TYR A 25 -2.60 2.48 -2.87
CA TYR A 25 -1.53 2.57 -3.86
C TYR A 25 -0.49 3.59 -3.42
N ALA A 26 0.69 3.45 -4.01
CA ALA A 26 1.77 4.40 -3.83
C ALA A 26 2.56 4.64 -5.12
N GLN A 27 3.13 5.84 -5.24
CA GLN A 27 4.07 6.22 -6.30
C GLN A 27 5.21 7.03 -5.70
N ARG A 28 6.43 6.74 -6.15
CA ARG A 28 7.62 7.50 -5.79
C ARG A 28 7.85 8.61 -6.80
N TYR A 29 8.36 9.73 -6.31
CA TYR A 29 8.70 10.88 -7.10
C TYR A 29 10.07 11.41 -6.69
N SER A 30 10.82 11.91 -7.67
CA SER A 30 12.04 12.66 -7.40
C SER A 30 11.70 14.00 -6.77
N SER A 31 12.70 14.69 -6.21
CA SER A 31 12.57 16.07 -5.71
C SER A 31 12.02 17.08 -6.72
N SER A 32 12.12 16.80 -8.02
CA SER A 32 11.54 17.62 -9.10
C SER A 32 10.07 17.30 -9.41
N GLY A 33 9.50 16.27 -8.78
CA GLY A 33 8.16 15.77 -9.06
C GLY A 33 8.08 14.76 -10.21
N ALA A 34 9.20 14.37 -10.83
CA ALA A 34 9.21 13.32 -11.84
C ALA A 34 9.01 11.94 -11.19
N ALA A 35 8.11 11.12 -11.75
CA ALA A 35 7.81 9.78 -11.26
C ALA A 35 9.04 8.86 -11.33
N LEU A 36 9.35 8.19 -10.23
CA LEU A 36 10.41 7.19 -10.10
C LEU A 36 9.79 5.78 -10.17
N GLY A 37 9.62 5.28 -11.39
CA GLY A 37 8.94 4.01 -11.65
C GLY A 37 7.42 4.16 -11.79
N SER A 38 6.69 3.05 -11.68
CA SER A 38 5.23 3.01 -11.77
C SER A 38 4.59 2.94 -10.39
N GLU A 39 3.28 3.23 -10.34
CA GLU A 39 2.50 3.03 -9.13
C GLU A 39 2.50 1.55 -8.74
N PHE A 40 2.31 1.28 -7.46
CA PHE A 40 2.26 -0.08 -6.94
C PHE A 40 1.24 -0.19 -5.82
N LEU A 41 0.64 -1.39 -5.73
CA LEU A 41 -0.27 -1.75 -4.66
C LEU A 41 0.50 -1.89 -3.34
N VAL A 42 -0.02 -1.25 -2.29
CA VAL A 42 0.56 -1.28 -0.95
C VAL A 42 -0.01 -2.42 -0.13
N ASN A 43 -1.33 -2.55 -0.08
CA ASN A 43 -1.96 -3.62 0.67
C ASN A 43 -1.78 -4.98 -0.03
N PRO A 44 -1.80 -6.10 0.71
CA PRO A 44 -1.86 -7.42 0.10
C PRO A 44 -3.18 -7.60 -0.66
N VAL A 45 -3.12 -8.26 -1.82
CA VAL A 45 -4.30 -8.69 -2.59
C VAL A 45 -5.08 -9.78 -1.83
N THR A 46 -4.40 -10.55 -0.98
CA THR A 46 -5.00 -11.59 -0.15
C THR A 46 -5.46 -10.97 1.17
N LEU A 47 -6.76 -10.69 1.26
CA LEU A 47 -7.43 -10.46 2.53
C LEU A 47 -7.27 -11.70 3.40
N ASN A 48 -7.23 -11.47 4.72
CA ASN A 48 -7.14 -12.48 5.77
C ASN A 48 -7.84 -13.80 5.40
N THR A 49 -7.05 -14.77 4.90
CA THR A 49 -7.52 -16.11 4.55
C THR A 49 -7.88 -16.93 5.77
N GLN A 50 -7.37 -16.54 6.95
CA GLN A 50 -7.65 -17.15 8.25
C GLN A 50 -9.09 -16.87 8.72
N LEU A 51 -9.70 -15.77 8.29
CA LEU A 51 -11.10 -15.40 8.51
C LEU A 51 -12.00 -15.76 7.33
N GLY A 52 -11.45 -16.26 6.22
CA GLY A 52 -12.22 -16.56 5.01
C GLY A 52 -12.88 -15.32 4.41
N SER A 53 -12.26 -14.14 4.51
CA SER A 53 -12.82 -12.91 3.92
C SER A 53 -12.74 -12.95 2.39
N THR A 54 -13.83 -12.59 1.71
CA THR A 54 -13.87 -12.43 0.24
C THR A 54 -13.80 -10.96 -0.19
N GLY A 55 -13.65 -10.04 0.75
CA GLY A 55 -13.67 -8.60 0.48
C GLY A 55 -13.43 -7.74 1.72
N GLY A 56 -12.63 -6.70 1.53
CA GLY A 56 -12.24 -5.76 2.57
C GLY A 56 -11.59 -4.55 1.91
N SER A 57 -11.82 -3.39 2.48
CA SER A 57 -11.27 -2.13 2.02
C SER A 57 -10.16 -1.68 2.95
N PHE A 58 -9.18 -1.02 2.36
CA PHE A 58 -8.03 -0.45 3.03
C PHE A 58 -8.14 1.07 2.94
N VAL A 59 -8.15 1.73 4.10
CA VAL A 59 -8.36 3.18 4.23
C VAL A 59 -7.47 3.78 5.31
N ASP A 60 -7.62 5.09 5.50
CA ASP A 60 -6.93 5.88 6.52
C ASP A 60 -5.42 5.66 6.47
N GLU A 61 -4.89 5.68 5.24
CA GLU A 61 -3.50 5.46 4.96
C GLU A 61 -2.64 6.62 5.48
N SER A 62 -1.47 6.26 6.00
CA SER A 62 -0.44 7.20 6.41
C SER A 62 0.92 6.69 5.98
N VAL A 63 1.82 7.60 5.62
CA VAL A 63 3.17 7.23 5.18
C VAL A 63 4.23 8.05 5.91
N ALA A 64 5.28 7.36 6.35
CA ALA A 64 6.47 7.97 6.92
C ALA A 64 7.72 7.44 6.20
N MET A 65 8.71 8.29 6.01
CA MET A 65 9.94 7.97 5.26
C MET A 65 11.16 8.49 6.01
N ASP A 66 12.22 7.70 6.04
CA ASP A 66 13.51 8.10 6.61
C ASP A 66 14.41 8.83 5.60
N ALA A 67 15.54 9.36 6.08
CA ALA A 67 16.47 10.13 5.25
C ALA A 67 17.15 9.30 4.15
N THR A 68 17.09 7.97 4.21
CA THR A 68 17.66 7.06 3.20
C THR A 68 16.62 6.60 2.17
N GLY A 69 15.37 7.01 2.34
CA GLY A 69 14.26 6.69 1.46
C GLY A 69 13.54 5.39 1.81
N ASP A 70 13.87 4.73 2.92
CA ASP A 70 13.02 3.65 3.45
C ASP A 70 11.73 4.28 3.96
N PHE A 71 10.59 3.64 3.71
CA PHE A 71 9.30 4.16 4.15
C PHE A 71 8.37 3.06 4.64
N VAL A 72 7.45 3.45 5.51
CA VAL A 72 6.37 2.59 6.01
C VAL A 72 5.06 3.24 5.64
N VAL A 73 4.16 2.45 5.05
CA VAL A 73 2.76 2.83 4.88
C VAL A 73 1.94 2.04 5.88
N GLY A 74 1.17 2.73 6.72
CA GLY A 74 0.21 2.15 7.65
C GLY A 74 -1.21 2.44 7.19
N TRP A 75 -2.15 1.56 7.55
CA TRP A 75 -3.55 1.68 7.15
C TRP A 75 -4.51 0.96 8.09
N GLN A 76 -5.78 1.29 7.96
CA GLN A 76 -6.89 0.53 8.54
C GLN A 76 -7.53 -0.39 7.48
N GLU A 77 -7.80 -1.63 7.85
CA GLU A 77 -8.58 -2.58 7.05
C GLU A 77 -9.97 -2.72 7.67
N TYR A 78 -11.01 -2.75 6.84
CA TYR A 78 -12.36 -3.16 7.23
C TYR A 78 -12.93 -4.15 6.23
N GLY A 79 -13.61 -5.19 6.72
CA GLY A 79 -14.20 -6.20 5.86
C GLY A 79 -15.29 -7.02 6.53
N LYS A 80 -15.79 -8.01 5.80
CA LYS A 80 -16.71 -9.02 6.31
C LYS A 80 -16.14 -10.40 6.06
N ASN A 81 -16.18 -11.26 7.06
CA ASN A 81 -15.85 -12.67 6.87
C ASN A 81 -16.99 -13.43 6.14
N THR A 82 -16.77 -14.70 5.80
CA THR A 82 -17.78 -15.56 5.15
C THR A 82 -19.08 -15.72 5.93
N THR A 83 -19.07 -15.50 7.25
CA THR A 83 -20.27 -15.56 8.09
C THR A 83 -21.01 -14.23 8.20
N GLY A 84 -20.53 -13.17 7.51
CA GLY A 84 -21.13 -11.84 7.52
C GLY A 84 -20.77 -10.97 8.72
N THR A 85 -19.85 -11.44 9.58
CA THR A 85 -19.33 -10.68 10.72
C THR A 85 -18.33 -9.64 10.24
N TYR A 86 -18.55 -8.39 10.66
CA TYR A 86 -17.63 -7.29 10.38
C TYR A 86 -16.35 -7.43 11.21
N TYR A 87 -15.23 -7.06 10.63
CA TYR A 87 -13.96 -6.95 11.32
C TYR A 87 -13.27 -5.65 10.92
N SER A 88 -12.38 -5.18 11.80
CA SER A 88 -11.40 -4.13 11.50
C SER A 88 -10.02 -4.54 11.98
N GLY A 89 -9.00 -4.03 11.32
CA GLY A 89 -7.60 -4.27 11.66
C GLY A 89 -6.72 -3.09 11.29
N ILE A 90 -5.51 -3.07 11.84
CA ILE A 90 -4.46 -2.12 11.45
C ILE A 90 -3.35 -2.92 10.79
N GLY A 91 -2.94 -2.47 9.61
CA GLY A 91 -1.84 -3.04 8.85
C GLY A 91 -0.75 -2.02 8.59
N ALA A 92 0.46 -2.51 8.29
CA ALA A 92 1.53 -1.69 7.79
C ALA A 92 2.49 -2.50 6.92
N GLN A 93 3.08 -1.87 5.92
CA GLN A 93 4.14 -2.44 5.09
C GLN A 93 5.33 -1.50 5.00
N ARG A 94 6.52 -2.06 5.27
CA ARG A 94 7.80 -1.38 5.11
C ARG A 94 8.38 -1.66 3.73
N TYR A 95 8.91 -0.62 3.13
CA TYR A 95 9.61 -0.64 1.85
C TYR A 95 11.04 -0.12 2.05
N GLN A 96 11.99 -0.78 1.41
CA GLN A 96 13.38 -0.35 1.41
C GLN A 96 13.62 0.61 0.23
N GLY A 97 14.18 1.78 0.50
CA GLY A 97 14.41 2.84 -0.50
C GLY A 97 15.45 2.47 -1.55
N ARG A 98 16.34 1.52 -1.22
CA ARG A 98 17.54 1.22 -2.01
C ARG A 98 17.50 -0.07 -2.83
N LEU A 99 16.52 -0.93 -2.66
CA LEU A 99 16.37 -2.17 -3.43
C LEU A 99 14.88 -2.48 -3.52
N TRP A 100 14.29 -2.54 -4.73
CA TRP A 100 13.16 -3.39 -5.18
C TRP A 100 12.42 -2.77 -6.40
N PRO A 101 12.37 -3.45 -7.57
CA PRO A 101 13.49 -4.12 -8.23
C PRO A 101 13.68 -3.68 -9.70
N VAL A 102 14.92 -3.74 -10.18
CA VAL A 102 15.18 -4.15 -11.57
C VAL A 102 14.65 -5.58 -11.69
N ARG A 103 13.58 -5.78 -12.47
CA ARG A 103 13.01 -7.11 -12.76
C ARG A 103 14.11 -8.06 -13.27
N MET A 104 14.22 -9.24 -12.67
CA MET A 104 14.62 -10.43 -13.42
C MET A 104 13.49 -11.44 -13.34
N ARG A 105 12.86 -11.68 -14.50
CA ARG A 105 12.03 -12.86 -14.74
C ARG A 105 12.95 -14.08 -14.67
N ARG A 106 12.52 -15.14 -14.00
CA ARG A 106 12.89 -16.52 -14.37
C ARG A 106 11.73 -17.12 -15.14
#